data_AF-A0A1I8ACT2-F1
#
_entry.id   AF-A0A1I8ACT2-F1
#
_cell.length_a   1.000
_cell.length_b   1.000
_cell.length_c   1.000
_cell.angle_alpha   90.00
_cell.angle_beta   90.00
_cell.angle_gamma   90.00
#
_symmetry.space_group_name_H-M   'P 1'
#
loop_
_entity.id
_entity.type
_entity.pdbx_description
1 polymer ?
#
loop_
_entity_poly.entity_id
_entity_poly.type
_entity_poly.pdbx_seq_one_letter_code
_entity_poly.pdbx_strand_id
1 'polypeptide(L)'
;MEAPSSFIFETLCYHNTSLSSLRTCELCADTIMKIVELPLRKEIEVDEVMMGPEGCLQRRIGCNGAPNPTQTGLEWNMGAAGFTIGEPAMVEVELNCNELSQWVLTMENVKIPITSVSCFAG
;
A
#
# COMPACT_ATOMS: atom_id res chain seq x y z
N MET A 1 47.19 46.23 32.15
CA MET A 1 47.08 46.17 30.69
C MET A 1 47.04 44.71 30.31
N GLU A 2 46.09 44.39 29.44
CA GLU A 2 45.73 43.09 28.85
C GLU A 2 44.96 42.10 29.74
N ALA A 3 43.98 41.49 29.08
CA ALA A 3 42.68 41.04 29.55
C ALA A 3 42.53 39.49 29.38
N PRO A 4 41.40 38.88 29.77
CA PRO A 4 41.30 37.49 30.22
C PRO A 4 41.05 36.48 29.09
N SER A 5 41.47 35.23 29.29
CA SER A 5 41.02 34.09 28.48
C SER A 5 39.87 33.38 29.21
N SER A 6 38.65 33.67 28.76
CA SER A 6 37.40 33.01 29.10
C SER A 6 37.41 31.56 28.61
N PHE A 7 37.46 30.61 29.53
CA PHE A 7 37.07 29.22 29.26
C PHE A 7 35.55 29.11 29.46
N ILE A 8 34.80 29.33 28.38
CA ILE A 8 33.44 28.80 28.26
C ILE A 8 33.59 27.56 27.38
N PHE A 9 33.70 26.40 28.03
CA PHE A 9 33.54 25.14 27.31
C PHE A 9 32.08 25.07 26.86
N GLU A 10 31.92 25.10 25.55
CA GLU A 10 30.66 25.02 24.85
C GLU A 10 29.85 23.83 25.36
N THR A 11 28.63 24.14 25.76
CA THR A 11 27.54 23.22 25.98
C THR A 11 27.53 22.17 24.87
N LEU A 12 27.79 20.92 25.23
CA LEU A 12 27.54 19.77 24.39
C LEU A 12 26.06 19.79 23.98
N CYS A 13 25.77 20.31 22.78
CA CYS A 13 24.56 19.97 22.06
C CYS A 13 24.69 18.50 21.65
N TYR A 14 24.49 17.59 22.60
CA TYR A 14 24.05 16.23 22.31
C TYR A 14 22.61 16.32 21.78
N HIS A 15 22.46 16.89 20.57
CA HIS A 15 21.37 16.48 19.71
C HIS A 15 21.72 15.07 19.25
N ASN A 16 21.43 14.11 20.12
CA ASN A 16 21.10 12.77 19.68
C ASN A 16 19.74 12.89 18.96
N THR A 17 19.72 13.59 17.83
CA THR A 17 18.65 13.40 16.84
C THR A 17 18.90 12.01 16.30
N SER A 18 18.32 11.06 17.02
CA SER A 18 17.94 9.78 16.49
C SER A 18 17.19 10.07 15.19
N LEU A 19 17.89 9.98 14.07
CA LEU A 19 17.37 9.84 12.70
C LEU A 19 16.71 8.46 12.60
N SER A 20 15.87 8.12 13.56
CA SER A 20 15.35 6.78 13.75
C SER A 20 14.03 6.63 13.01
N SER A 21 14.16 5.97 11.87
CA SER A 21 13.15 5.12 11.25
C SER A 21 11.96 5.84 10.61
N LEU A 22 12.17 6.45 9.44
CA LEU A 22 11.15 6.29 8.38
C LEU A 22 10.87 4.79 8.30
N ARG A 23 9.63 4.38 8.63
CA ARG A 23 9.31 2.96 8.55
C ARG A 23 9.29 2.62 7.07
N THR A 24 9.92 1.52 6.67
CA THR A 24 9.94 1.08 5.27
C THR A 24 8.53 0.90 4.69
N CYS A 25 7.53 0.67 5.56
CA CYS A 25 6.12 0.61 5.21
C CYS A 25 5.46 1.97 4.87
N GLU A 26 6.17 3.08 5.05
CA GLU A 26 5.74 4.43 4.64
C GLU A 26 6.18 4.76 3.21
N LEU A 27 6.89 3.83 2.55
CA LEU A 27 7.59 4.07 1.28
C LEU A 27 7.19 3.09 0.16
N CYS A 28 6.05 2.41 0.25
CA CYS A 28 5.58 1.57 -0.85
C CYS A 28 5.39 2.39 -2.13
N ALA A 29 6.16 2.02 -3.17
CA ALA A 29 5.99 2.59 -4.50
C ALA A 29 4.77 1.99 -5.21
N ASP A 30 4.35 2.64 -6.30
CA ASP A 30 3.34 2.10 -7.19
C ASP A 30 3.92 0.93 -8.02
N THR A 31 3.83 -0.28 -7.45
CA THR A 31 4.46 -1.50 -7.98
C THR A 31 3.46 -2.53 -8.49
N ILE A 32 2.15 -2.30 -8.30
CA ILE A 32 1.11 -3.23 -8.70
C ILE A 32 0.75 -2.98 -10.16
N MET A 33 1.00 -3.96 -11.02
CA MET A 33 0.57 -3.93 -12.42
C MET A 33 -0.94 -4.17 -12.54
N LYS A 34 -1.66 -3.24 -13.19
CA LYS A 34 -3.09 -3.37 -13.47
C LYS A 34 -3.27 -4.02 -14.84
N ILE A 35 -3.89 -5.20 -14.88
CA ILE A 35 -4.08 -5.97 -16.11
C ILE A 35 -5.49 -5.72 -16.64
N VAL A 36 -5.57 -5.31 -17.91
CA VAL A 36 -6.82 -5.09 -18.64
C VAL A 36 -6.79 -5.93 -19.92
N GLU A 37 -7.72 -6.89 -20.02
CA GLU A 37 -7.86 -7.79 -21.16
C GLU A 37 -9.34 -7.91 -21.54
N LEU A 38 -9.76 -7.09 -22.49
CA LEU A 38 -11.14 -7.05 -22.96
C LEU A 38 -11.48 -8.34 -23.75
N PRO A 39 -12.76 -8.80 -23.71
CA PRO A 39 -13.90 -8.17 -23.04
C PRO A 39 -14.09 -8.58 -21.58
N LEU A 40 -13.27 -9.49 -21.06
CA LEU A 40 -13.51 -10.15 -19.77
C LEU A 40 -12.99 -9.35 -18.57
N ARG A 41 -11.94 -8.56 -18.78
CA ARG A 41 -11.30 -7.75 -17.75
C ARG A 41 -11.39 -6.27 -18.07
N LYS A 42 -11.60 -5.46 -17.04
CA LYS A 42 -11.75 -4.02 -17.14
C LYS A 42 -10.76 -3.28 -16.25
N GLU A 43 -10.72 -1.97 -16.41
CA GLU A 43 -9.89 -1.09 -15.57
C GLU A 43 -10.28 -1.18 -14.09
N ILE A 44 -9.29 -0.93 -13.23
CA ILE A 44 -9.47 -0.73 -11.79
C ILE A 44 -9.91 0.72 -11.59
N GLU A 45 -11.10 0.93 -11.05
CA GLU A 45 -11.65 2.28 -10.85
C GLU A 45 -11.34 2.88 -9.48
N VAL A 46 -11.03 2.06 -8.49
CA VAL A 46 -10.60 2.52 -7.16
C VAL A 46 -9.15 2.14 -6.97
N ASP A 47 -8.29 3.14 -6.84
CA ASP A 47 -6.88 2.98 -6.51
C ASP A 47 -6.38 4.18 -5.72
N GLU A 48 -6.47 4.08 -4.40
CA GLU A 48 -6.17 5.18 -3.48
C GLU A 48 -5.14 4.74 -2.46
N VAL A 49 -4.13 5.58 -2.22
CA VAL A 49 -3.12 5.36 -1.19
C VAL A 49 -3.32 6.35 -0.06
N MET A 50 -3.32 5.85 1.18
CA MET A 50 -3.49 6.66 2.38
C MET A 50 -2.65 6.13 3.55
N MET A 51 -2.45 6.96 4.57
CA MET A 51 -1.84 6.50 5.82
C MET A 51 -2.84 5.67 6.63
N GLY A 52 -2.45 4.45 6.97
CA GLY A 52 -3.22 3.57 7.84
C GLY A 52 -3.06 3.92 9.33
N PRO A 53 -3.88 3.32 10.21
CA PRO A 53 -3.92 3.63 11.64
C PRO A 53 -2.61 3.30 12.38
N GLU A 54 -1.81 2.38 11.85
CA GLU A 54 -0.52 1.98 12.44
C GLU A 54 0.65 2.83 11.94
N GLY A 55 0.38 3.85 11.12
CA GLY A 55 1.42 4.67 10.49
C GLY A 55 2.13 3.96 9.33
N CYS A 56 1.57 2.88 8.80
CA CYS A 56 2.01 2.28 7.52
C CYS A 56 1.04 2.67 6.41
N LEU A 57 1.52 2.75 5.16
CA LEU A 57 0.64 3.03 4.03
C LEU A 57 -0.36 1.90 3.81
N GLN A 58 -1.58 2.28 3.45
CA GLN A 58 -2.64 1.41 2.95
C GLN A 58 -2.99 1.82 1.53
N ARG A 59 -3.38 0.83 0.72
CA ARG A 59 -3.84 1.04 -0.66
C ARG A 59 -5.18 0.36 -0.87
N ARG A 60 -6.21 1.12 -1.20
CA ARG A 60 -7.53 0.61 -1.54
C ARG A 60 -7.62 0.37 -3.03
N ILE A 61 -7.84 -0.89 -3.41
CA ILE A 61 -8.00 -1.32 -4.80
C ILE A 61 -9.44 -1.81 -4.98
N GLY A 62 -10.11 -1.39 -6.04
CA GLY A 62 -11.46 -1.83 -6.29
C GLY A 62 -11.94 -1.61 -7.71
N CYS A 63 -13.04 -2.28 -8.02
CA CYS A 63 -13.70 -2.10 -9.30
C CYS A 63 -15.21 -2.26 -9.21
N ASN A 64 -15.90 -1.58 -10.13
CA ASN A 64 -17.35 -1.59 -10.22
C ASN A 64 -17.83 -2.75 -11.09
N GLY A 65 -19.01 -3.29 -10.78
CA GLY A 65 -19.69 -4.24 -11.63
C GLY A 65 -20.09 -3.65 -12.98
N ALA A 66 -20.19 -4.50 -13.99
CA ALA A 66 -20.81 -4.14 -15.27
C ALA A 66 -22.34 -3.97 -15.11
N PRO A 67 -23.08 -3.45 -16.10
CA PRO A 67 -24.54 -3.43 -16.03
C PRO A 67 -25.13 -4.83 -15.87
N ASN A 68 -25.99 -5.01 -14.85
CA ASN A 68 -26.57 -6.30 -14.45
C ASN A 68 -25.52 -7.40 -14.18
N PRO A 69 -24.52 -7.14 -13.33
CA PRO A 69 -23.47 -8.11 -13.05
C PRO A 69 -24.06 -9.24 -12.20
N THR A 70 -23.65 -10.47 -12.49
CA THR A 70 -23.88 -11.61 -11.59
C THR A 70 -22.76 -11.74 -10.58
N GLN A 71 -21.55 -11.29 -10.93
CA GLN A 71 -20.36 -11.36 -10.11
C GLN A 71 -19.39 -10.23 -10.47
N THR A 72 -18.72 -9.69 -9.45
CA THR A 72 -17.59 -8.77 -9.60
C THR A 72 -16.46 -9.21 -8.68
N GLY A 73 -15.23 -9.16 -9.18
CA GLY A 73 -14.08 -9.63 -8.40
C GLY A 73 -12.74 -9.08 -8.86
N LEU A 74 -11.75 -9.29 -8.00
CA LEU A 74 -10.35 -8.99 -8.23
C LEU A 74 -9.57 -10.31 -8.30
N GLU A 75 -8.78 -10.46 -9.34
CA GLU A 75 -7.83 -11.55 -9.49
C GLU A 75 -6.42 -11.04 -9.16
N TRP A 76 -5.72 -11.77 -8.30
CA TRP A 76 -4.44 -11.34 -7.74
C TRP A 76 -3.28 -12.15 -8.32
N ASN A 77 -2.19 -11.46 -8.67
CA ASN A 77 -0.96 -12.08 -9.19
C ASN A 77 -1.23 -13.05 -10.36
N MET A 78 -2.09 -12.66 -11.30
CA MET A 78 -2.50 -13.50 -12.45
C MET A 78 -3.07 -14.86 -12.01
N GLY A 79 -3.82 -14.87 -10.91
CA GLY A 79 -4.46 -16.05 -10.33
C GLY A 79 -3.60 -16.78 -9.31
N ALA A 80 -2.30 -16.52 -9.22
CA ALA A 80 -1.41 -17.21 -8.27
C ALA A 80 -1.73 -16.91 -6.79
N ALA A 81 -2.36 -15.76 -6.51
CA ALA A 81 -2.82 -15.38 -5.18
C ALA A 81 -4.35 -15.52 -5.03
N GLY A 82 -5.02 -16.14 -6.01
CA GLY A 82 -6.47 -16.38 -5.99
C GLY A 82 -7.30 -15.15 -6.34
N PHE A 83 -8.54 -15.16 -5.87
CA PHE A 83 -9.57 -14.19 -6.22
C PHE A 83 -10.23 -13.64 -4.95
N THR A 84 -10.56 -12.35 -4.97
CA THR A 84 -11.52 -11.76 -4.04
C THR A 84 -12.81 -11.49 -4.78
N ILE A 85 -13.90 -12.12 -4.34
CA ILE A 85 -15.23 -11.90 -4.89
C ILE A 85 -15.97 -10.93 -3.97
N GLY A 86 -16.48 -9.85 -4.54
CA GLY A 86 -17.31 -8.88 -3.83
C GLY A 86 -18.79 -9.06 -4.12
N GLU A 87 -19.55 -8.00 -3.83
CA GLU A 87 -20.93 -7.88 -4.27
C GLU A 87 -20.99 -7.73 -5.79
N PRO A 88 -22.11 -8.09 -6.44
CA PRO A 88 -22.23 -7.90 -7.88
C PRO A 88 -21.97 -6.45 -8.30
N ALA A 89 -22.44 -5.47 -7.51
CA ALA A 89 -22.28 -4.06 -7.84
C ALA A 89 -20.83 -3.55 -7.74
N MET A 90 -20.02 -4.09 -6.84
CA MET A 90 -18.65 -3.61 -6.61
C MET A 90 -17.84 -4.55 -5.71
N VAL A 91 -16.51 -4.46 -5.83
CA VAL A 91 -15.55 -5.06 -4.92
C VAL A 91 -14.46 -4.03 -4.59
N GLU A 92 -14.09 -3.94 -3.30
CA GLU A 92 -12.97 -3.14 -2.83
C GLU A 92 -12.18 -3.93 -1.79
N VAL A 93 -10.85 -3.80 -1.83
CA VAL A 93 -9.91 -4.51 -0.98
C VAL A 93 -8.80 -3.57 -0.53
N GLU A 94 -8.44 -3.66 0.74
CA GLU A 94 -7.32 -2.92 1.32
C GLU A 94 -6.05 -3.78 1.33
N LEU A 95 -4.99 -3.21 0.78
CA LEU A 95 -3.62 -3.73 0.88
C LEU A 95 -2.87 -2.92 1.93
N ASN A 96 -2.00 -3.58 2.68
CA ASN A 96 -1.14 -2.93 3.66
C ASN A 96 0.30 -2.96 3.17
N CYS A 97 0.99 -1.82 3.21
CA CYS A 97 2.42 -1.77 2.96
C CYS A 97 3.17 -2.43 4.12
N ASN A 98 4.09 -3.34 3.83
CA ASN A 98 4.89 -4.03 4.85
C ASN A 98 6.29 -3.39 5.03
N GLU A 99 7.07 -3.93 5.97
CA GLU A 99 8.44 -3.49 6.27
C GLU A 99 9.45 -3.75 5.13
N LEU A 100 9.04 -4.45 4.06
CA LEU A 100 9.83 -4.68 2.85
C LEU A 100 9.41 -3.76 1.70
N SER A 101 8.57 -2.75 1.97
CA SER A 101 7.96 -1.87 0.96
C SER A 101 7.15 -2.62 -0.11
N GLN A 102 6.46 -3.69 0.30
CA GLN A 102 5.57 -4.45 -0.58
C GLN A 102 4.12 -4.21 -0.17
N TRP A 103 3.23 -4.12 -1.16
CA TRP A 103 1.80 -4.15 -0.94
C TRP A 103 1.36 -5.58 -0.60
N VAL A 104 0.73 -5.77 0.54
CA VAL A 104 0.35 -7.09 1.06
C VAL A 104 -1.15 -7.19 1.20
N LEU A 105 -1.73 -8.21 0.55
CA LEU A 105 -3.08 -8.67 0.79
C LEU A 105 -3.09 -9.60 2.01
N THR A 106 -4.06 -9.43 2.92
CA THR A 106 -4.29 -10.38 4.00
C THR A 106 -5.59 -11.12 3.75
N MET A 107 -5.50 -12.43 3.50
CA MET A 107 -6.64 -13.30 3.24
C MET A 107 -6.52 -14.54 4.11
N GLU A 108 -7.55 -14.84 4.92
CA GLU A 108 -7.55 -15.99 5.84
C GLU A 108 -6.31 -16.04 6.77
N ASN A 109 -5.86 -14.87 7.24
CA ASN A 109 -4.62 -14.67 8.03
C ASN A 109 -3.31 -14.94 7.28
N VAL A 110 -3.36 -15.19 5.97
CA VAL A 110 -2.18 -15.31 5.11
C VAL A 110 -1.83 -13.95 4.52
N LYS A 111 -0.59 -13.52 4.68
CA LYS A 111 -0.04 -12.28 4.11
C LYS A 111 0.63 -12.58 2.78
N ILE A 112 0.11 -12.02 1.69
CA ILE A 112 0.54 -12.29 0.33
C ILE A 112 1.00 -10.99 -0.34
N PRO A 113 2.27 -10.88 -0.76
CA PRO A 113 2.72 -9.75 -1.58
C PRO A 113 2.00 -9.71 -2.93
N ILE A 114 1.46 -8.54 -3.28
CA ILE A 114 0.72 -8.31 -4.52
C ILE A 114 1.60 -7.53 -5.50
N THR A 115 1.68 -8.05 -6.72
CA THR A 115 2.46 -7.50 -7.84
C THR A 115 1.59 -7.22 -9.06
N SER A 116 0.42 -7.85 -9.15
CA SER A 116 -0.57 -7.51 -10.18
C SER A 116 -2.00 -7.70 -9.70
N VAL A 117 -2.92 -6.97 -10.32
CA VAL A 117 -4.37 -7.10 -10.12
C VAL A 117 -5.11 -6.95 -11.45
N SER A 118 -6.18 -7.72 -11.63
CA SER A 118 -7.18 -7.48 -12.68
C SER A 118 -8.59 -7.48 -12.11
N CYS A 119 -9.44 -6.62 -12.66
CA CYS A 119 -10.87 -6.66 -12.39
C CYS A 119 -11.59 -7.51 -13.42
N PHE A 120 -12.55 -8.32 -12.98
CA PHE A 120 -13.54 -8.96 -13.84
C PHE A 120 -14.95 -8.68 -13.29
N ALA A 121 -15.89 -8.45 -14.19
CA ALA A 121 -17.29 -8.25 -13.87
C ALA A 121 -18.15 -8.88 -14.97
N GLY A 122 -19.01 -9.83 -14.59
CA GLY A 122 -19.79 -10.65 -15.52
C GLY A 122 -21.10 -11.14 -14.95
#